data_AF-A0A9E2CMH5-F1
#
_entry.id   AF-A0A9E2CMH5-F1
#
_cell.length_a   1.000
_cell.length_b   1.000
_cell.length_c   1.000
_cell.angle_alpha   90.00
_cell.angle_beta   90.00
_cell.angle_gamma   90.00
#
_symmetry.space_group_name_H-M   'P 1'
#
loop_
_entity.id
_entity.type
_entity.pdbx_description
1 polymer ?
#
loop_
_entity_poly.entity_id
_entity_poly.type
_entity_poly.pdbx_seq_one_letter_code
_entity_poly.pdbx_strand_id
1 'polypeptide(L)'
;MLAGLGALLAIALAACEAPEEGDTSVRPVVVEPVVAVDQVGIKLYPGTVTARDDSLLSFRVAGEVTRMPVDAGDRVKPGDLLAELDPQDARLALRAAEAAVSAAEADARLAEAEMNRYRDLLERGFISASGFELRENQYALAKARVDQAKAEAAVNRNQSRYTRLLAPQNGLVTSTSVEVGEVVSPGQPVLRFVPDEGREVEIQVPEGRLSEFSVGTEASIGLWAHQDRRYLG
;
A
#
# COMPACT_ATOMS: atom_id res chain seq x y z
N MET A 1 67.21 -89.23 53.73
CA MET A 1 67.73 -89.24 52.34
C MET A 1 67.01 -90.34 51.58
N LEU A 2 66.14 -90.14 50.59
CA LEU A 2 65.42 -88.98 50.06
C LEU A 2 63.99 -89.49 49.74
N ALA A 3 63.04 -89.21 50.63
CA ALA A 3 61.62 -89.52 50.46
C ALA A 3 60.89 -88.18 50.34
N GLY A 4 60.60 -87.73 49.12
CA GLY A 4 60.06 -86.38 48.89
C GLY A 4 60.07 -85.98 47.42
N LEU A 5 59.38 -86.73 46.56
CA LEU A 5 59.14 -86.30 45.18
C LEU A 5 57.89 -86.99 44.55
N GLY A 6 56.86 -87.26 45.37
CA GLY A 6 55.61 -87.90 44.92
C GLY A 6 54.32 -87.16 45.28
N ALA A 7 54.43 -86.01 45.98
CA ALA A 7 53.28 -85.32 46.58
C ALA A 7 52.81 -84.07 45.81
N LEU A 8 53.41 -83.73 44.65
CA LEU A 8 53.09 -82.50 43.93
C LEU A 8 52.18 -82.68 42.68
N LEU A 9 51.81 -83.91 42.32
CA LEU A 9 51.04 -84.19 41.09
C LEU A 9 49.57 -84.55 41.33
N ALA A 10 49.10 -84.57 42.59
CA ALA A 10 47.73 -84.91 42.95
C ALA A 10 46.80 -83.69 43.21
N ILE A 11 47.32 -82.46 43.11
CA ILE A 11 46.57 -81.21 43.42
C ILE A 11 45.99 -80.56 42.15
N ALA A 12 46.31 -81.05 40.95
CA ALA A 12 45.89 -80.44 39.69
C ALA A 12 44.54 -80.95 39.12
N LEU A 13 43.79 -81.82 39.81
CA LEU A 13 42.55 -82.41 39.29
C LEU A 13 41.26 -82.04 40.03
N ALA A 14 41.29 -81.06 40.95
CA ALA A 14 40.10 -80.62 41.70
C ALA A 14 39.45 -79.33 41.17
N ALA A 15 39.59 -79.02 39.87
CA ALA A 15 38.85 -77.95 39.22
C ALA A 15 37.77 -78.55 38.31
N CYS A 16 36.74 -79.13 38.94
CA CYS A 16 35.52 -79.57 38.27
C CYS A 16 34.45 -78.52 38.54
N GLU A 17 34.18 -77.68 37.55
CA GLU A 17 33.21 -76.58 37.59
C GLU A 17 31.82 -77.13 37.23
N ALA A 18 30.85 -76.95 38.13
CA ALA A 18 29.47 -77.35 37.92
C ALA A 18 28.74 -76.28 37.09
N PRO A 19 27.84 -76.64 36.15
CA PRO A 19 27.12 -75.67 35.33
C PRO A 19 25.93 -75.10 36.12
N GLU A 20 25.90 -73.76 36.28
CA GLU A 20 24.77 -73.06 36.91
C GLU A 20 23.53 -73.06 36.00
N GLU A 21 22.41 -73.43 36.59
CA GLU A 21 21.07 -73.34 36.03
C GLU A 21 20.68 -71.86 35.84
N GLY A 22 20.22 -71.52 34.64
CA GLY A 22 19.77 -70.17 34.31
C GLY A 22 18.53 -69.76 35.10
N ASP A 23 18.73 -68.83 36.04
CA ASP A 23 17.67 -68.13 36.76
C ASP A 23 16.85 -67.26 35.79
N THR A 24 15.63 -67.70 35.47
CA THR A 24 14.62 -66.87 34.79
C THR A 24 14.00 -65.89 35.77
N SER A 25 14.81 -64.97 36.31
CA SER A 25 14.32 -63.83 37.05
C SER A 25 13.86 -62.76 36.06
N VAL A 26 12.53 -62.66 35.90
CA VAL A 26 11.89 -61.65 35.04
C VAL A 26 12.22 -60.26 35.59
N ARG A 27 13.15 -59.57 34.93
CA ARG A 27 13.56 -58.21 35.29
C ARG A 27 12.44 -57.23 34.93
N PRO A 28 11.93 -56.41 35.86
CA PRO A 28 10.96 -55.38 35.52
C PRO A 28 11.61 -54.37 34.58
N VAL A 29 11.07 -54.23 33.37
CA VAL A 29 11.42 -53.15 32.46
C VAL A 29 10.40 -52.04 32.64
N VAL A 30 10.89 -50.85 32.93
CA VAL A 30 10.06 -49.64 32.92
C VAL A 30 9.74 -49.33 31.47
N VAL A 31 8.47 -49.49 31.09
CA VAL A 31 7.94 -49.07 29.79
C VAL A 31 7.25 -47.72 29.97
N GLU A 32 7.68 -46.72 29.23
CA GLU A 32 6.94 -45.47 29.08
C GLU A 32 6.05 -45.63 27.84
N PRO A 33 4.73 -45.71 27.98
CA PRO A 33 3.85 -45.77 26.81
C PRO A 33 4.05 -44.50 25.99
N VAL A 34 4.34 -44.65 24.70
CA VAL A 34 4.37 -43.53 23.76
C VAL A 34 2.94 -43.02 23.64
N VAL A 35 2.59 -42.06 24.50
CA VAL A 35 1.44 -41.22 24.26
C VAL A 35 1.84 -40.34 23.09
N ALA A 36 1.14 -40.47 21.97
CA ALA A 36 1.20 -39.48 20.90
C ALA A 36 0.68 -38.17 21.48
N VAL A 37 1.59 -37.44 22.13
CA VAL A 37 1.38 -36.03 22.39
C VAL A 37 1.37 -35.44 21.01
N ASP A 38 0.21 -34.98 20.56
CA ASP A 38 0.09 -34.13 19.40
C ASP A 38 0.89 -32.89 19.75
N GLN A 39 2.20 -32.94 19.50
CA GLN A 39 3.06 -31.80 19.69
C GLN A 39 2.59 -30.85 18.63
N VAL A 40 1.72 -29.93 19.03
CA VAL A 40 1.48 -28.68 18.32
C VAL A 40 2.82 -27.94 18.38
N GLY A 41 3.74 -28.38 17.54
CA GLY A 41 5.06 -27.81 17.39
C GLY A 41 4.80 -26.42 16.86
N ILE A 42 4.92 -25.43 17.74
CA ILE A 42 4.82 -24.03 17.35
C ILE A 42 5.97 -23.81 16.38
N LYS A 43 5.66 -23.70 15.09
CA LYS A 43 6.64 -23.44 14.03
C LYS A 43 6.87 -21.94 13.99
N LEU A 44 8.03 -21.49 14.47
CA LEU A 44 8.40 -20.09 14.43
C LEU A 44 9.14 -19.80 13.12
N TYR A 45 8.65 -18.82 12.37
CA TYR A 45 9.30 -18.30 11.19
C TYR A 45 9.73 -16.86 11.48
N PRO A 46 11.01 -16.50 11.29
CA PRO A 46 11.41 -15.11 11.35
C PRO A 46 10.72 -14.34 10.23
N GLY A 47 10.13 -13.21 10.57
CA GLY A 47 9.46 -12.33 9.63
C GLY A 47 9.85 -10.88 9.83
N THR A 48 9.73 -10.09 8.77
CA THR A 48 9.97 -8.65 8.78
C THR A 48 8.66 -7.93 8.58
N VAL A 49 8.39 -6.90 9.40
CA VAL A 49 7.20 -6.05 9.22
C VAL A 49 7.48 -5.08 8.08
N THR A 50 6.71 -5.20 7.00
CA THR A 50 6.76 -4.30 5.85
C THR A 50 5.44 -3.55 5.71
N ALA A 51 5.46 -2.42 5.02
CA ALA A 51 4.23 -1.79 4.57
C ALA A 51 3.71 -2.51 3.34
N ARG A 52 2.41 -2.76 3.30
CA ARG A 52 1.74 -3.32 2.12
C ARG A 52 1.91 -2.43 0.89
N ASP A 53 1.74 -1.13 1.12
CA ASP A 53 1.84 -0.11 0.08
C ASP A 53 3.01 0.83 0.40
N ASP A 54 4.02 0.84 -0.47
CA ASP A 54 5.09 1.83 -0.46
C ASP A 54 5.00 2.63 -1.75
N SER A 55 4.53 3.87 -1.64
CA SER A 55 4.20 4.71 -2.78
C SER A 55 5.16 5.86 -2.95
N LEU A 56 5.73 5.98 -4.15
CA LEU A 56 6.46 7.15 -4.59
C LEU A 56 5.46 8.21 -5.06
N LEU A 57 5.40 9.33 -4.34
CA LEU A 57 4.56 10.46 -4.73
C LEU A 57 5.32 11.40 -5.66
N SER A 58 4.65 11.80 -6.74
CA SER A 58 5.20 12.63 -7.80
C SER A 58 4.19 13.69 -8.25
N PHE A 59 4.68 14.81 -8.78
CA PHE A 59 3.82 15.78 -9.44
C PHE A 59 3.34 15.26 -10.80
N ARG A 60 2.14 15.71 -11.19
CA ARG A 60 1.55 15.42 -12.51
C ARG A 60 1.84 16.51 -13.55
N VAL A 61 2.41 17.63 -13.11
CA VAL A 61 2.77 18.79 -13.93
C VAL A 61 4.22 19.16 -13.63
N ALA A 62 4.88 19.80 -14.60
CA ALA A 62 6.23 20.32 -14.42
C ALA A 62 6.20 21.63 -13.63
N GLY A 63 7.27 21.93 -12.91
CA GLY A 63 7.42 23.21 -12.21
C GLY A 63 8.59 23.20 -11.23
N GLU A 64 8.91 24.38 -10.71
CA GLU A 64 9.90 24.55 -9.65
C GLU A 64 9.26 24.32 -8.28
N VAL A 65 9.89 23.53 -7.42
CA VAL A 65 9.44 23.32 -6.03
C VAL A 65 9.69 24.59 -5.22
N THR A 66 8.63 25.27 -4.80
CA THR A 66 8.72 26.51 -4.01
C THR A 66 8.61 26.26 -2.51
N ARG A 67 7.94 25.17 -2.11
CA ARG A 67 7.76 24.84 -0.69
C ARG A 67 7.68 23.35 -0.46
N MET A 68 8.38 22.88 0.58
CA MET A 68 8.30 21.51 1.09
C MET A 68 8.31 21.58 2.62
N PRO A 69 7.12 21.59 3.27
CA PRO A 69 7.03 21.78 4.72
C PRO A 69 7.18 20.48 5.53
N VAL A 70 7.51 19.36 4.88
CA VAL A 70 7.64 18.04 5.51
C VAL A 70 9.03 17.48 5.28
N ASP A 71 9.53 16.76 6.27
CA ASP A 71 10.82 16.08 6.24
C ASP A 71 10.65 14.55 6.37
N ALA A 72 11.73 13.82 6.11
CA ALA A 72 11.77 12.39 6.34
C ALA A 72 11.58 12.07 7.84
N GLY A 73 10.60 11.23 8.15
CA GLY A 73 10.18 10.87 9.51
C GLY A 73 8.88 11.56 9.96
N ASP A 74 8.34 12.49 9.18
CA ASP A 74 7.11 13.19 9.54
C ASP A 74 5.87 12.34 9.29
N ARG A 75 4.93 12.40 10.25
CA ARG A 75 3.58 11.82 10.12
C ARG A 75 2.65 12.87 9.53
N VAL A 76 1.90 12.46 8.52
CA VAL A 76 0.98 13.34 7.77
C VAL A 76 -0.42 12.75 7.75
N LYS A 77 -1.40 13.64 7.65
CA LYS A 77 -2.83 13.33 7.57
C LYS A 77 -3.35 13.56 6.15
N PRO A 78 -4.49 12.95 5.77
CA PRO A 78 -5.08 13.18 4.46
C PRO A 78 -5.32 14.67 4.21
N GLY A 79 -4.84 15.18 3.08
CA GLY A 79 -4.96 16.58 2.69
C GLY A 79 -3.83 17.50 3.18
N ASP A 80 -2.90 17.01 3.99
CA ASP A 80 -1.71 17.79 4.37
C ASP A 80 -0.84 18.06 3.14
N LEU A 81 -0.26 19.27 3.09
CA LEU A 81 0.63 19.67 2.01
C LEU A 81 2.00 19.05 2.21
N LEU A 82 2.45 18.28 1.22
CA LEU A 82 3.77 17.66 1.22
C LEU A 82 4.78 18.47 0.42
N ALA A 83 4.39 18.94 -0.76
CA ALA A 83 5.22 19.79 -1.59
C ALA A 83 4.34 20.69 -2.48
N GLU A 84 4.87 21.85 -2.85
CA GLU A 84 4.19 22.84 -3.69
C GLU A 84 5.14 23.35 -4.78
N LEU A 85 4.68 23.26 -6.03
CA LEU A 85 5.32 23.89 -7.18
C LEU A 85 4.89 25.35 -7.29
N ASP A 86 5.67 26.18 -7.99
CA ASP A 86 5.28 27.54 -8.32
C ASP A 86 3.92 27.56 -9.02
N PRO A 87 2.87 28.11 -8.38
CA PRO A 87 1.53 28.07 -8.93
C PRO A 87 1.21 29.30 -9.79
N GLN A 88 2.12 30.27 -9.97
CA GLN A 88 1.77 31.55 -10.62
C GLN A 88 1.19 31.35 -12.01
N ASP A 89 1.90 30.63 -12.89
CA ASP A 89 1.46 30.43 -14.27
C ASP A 89 0.15 29.65 -14.33
N ALA A 90 0.02 28.58 -13.54
CA ALA A 90 -1.21 27.78 -13.47
C ALA A 90 -2.41 28.60 -12.93
N ARG A 91 -2.18 29.49 -11.95
CA ARG A 91 -3.22 30.40 -11.41
C ARG A 91 -3.62 31.44 -12.43
N LEU A 92 -2.67 32.00 -13.19
CA LEU A 92 -2.96 32.96 -14.25
C LEU A 92 -3.76 32.32 -15.39
N ALA A 93 -3.37 31.10 -15.80
CA ALA A 93 -4.10 30.33 -16.81
C ALA A 93 -5.54 30.00 -16.37
N LEU A 94 -5.72 29.59 -15.10
CA LEU A 94 -7.06 29.36 -14.53
C LEU A 94 -7.91 30.65 -14.55
N ARG A 95 -7.35 31.78 -14.11
CA ARG A 95 -8.07 33.07 -14.12
C ARG A 95 -8.47 33.48 -15.53
N ALA A 96 -7.60 33.29 -16.53
CA ALA A 96 -7.92 33.58 -17.92
C ALA A 96 -9.08 32.69 -18.44
N ALA A 97 -9.06 31.40 -18.11
CA ALA A 97 -10.14 30.47 -18.49
C ALA A 97 -11.46 30.80 -17.78
N GLU A 98 -11.43 31.18 -16.50
CA GLU A 98 -12.62 31.63 -15.76
C GLU A 98 -13.20 32.93 -16.33
N ALA A 99 -12.34 33.86 -16.77
CA ALA A 99 -12.79 35.06 -17.49
C ALA A 99 -13.44 34.72 -18.84
N ALA A 100 -12.89 33.74 -19.57
CA ALA A 100 -13.49 33.26 -20.83
C ALA A 100 -14.87 32.62 -20.61
N VAL A 101 -15.06 31.87 -19.51
CA VAL A 101 -16.39 31.37 -19.10
C VAL A 101 -17.34 32.53 -18.86
N SER A 102 -16.93 33.53 -18.07
CA SER A 102 -17.77 34.71 -17.79
C SER A 102 -18.18 35.46 -19.06
N ALA A 103 -17.27 35.59 -20.03
CA ALA A 103 -17.55 36.23 -21.31
C ALA A 103 -18.55 35.40 -22.14
N ALA A 104 -18.32 34.09 -22.28
CA ALA A 104 -19.22 33.21 -23.01
C ALA A 104 -20.62 33.16 -22.37
N GLU A 105 -20.72 33.20 -21.04
CA GLU A 105 -22.01 33.25 -20.34
C GLU A 105 -22.75 34.56 -20.58
N ALA A 106 -22.03 35.69 -20.67
CA ALA A 106 -22.64 36.97 -21.03
C ALA A 106 -23.19 36.95 -22.47
N ASP A 107 -22.43 36.40 -23.41
CA ASP A 107 -22.86 36.24 -24.80
C ASP A 107 -24.09 35.32 -24.92
N ALA A 108 -24.11 34.21 -24.18
CA ALA A 108 -25.25 33.30 -24.15
C ALA A 108 -26.51 33.96 -23.57
N ARG A 109 -26.38 34.76 -22.50
CA ARG A 109 -27.51 35.53 -21.95
C ARG A 109 -28.04 36.57 -22.95
N LEU A 110 -27.15 37.22 -23.70
CA LEU A 110 -27.55 38.16 -24.75
C LEU A 110 -28.31 37.43 -25.87
N ALA A 111 -27.77 36.30 -26.35
CA ALA A 111 -28.40 35.50 -27.38
C ALA A 111 -29.76 34.92 -26.94
N GLU A 112 -29.89 34.52 -25.68
CA GLU A 112 -31.16 34.09 -25.08
C GLU A 112 -32.20 35.21 -25.09
N ALA A 113 -31.80 36.42 -24.66
CA ALA A 113 -32.69 37.58 -24.64
C ALA A 113 -33.12 38.01 -26.05
N GLU A 114 -32.25 37.90 -27.05
CA GLU A 114 -32.61 38.11 -28.46
C GLU A 114 -33.56 37.02 -28.97
N MET A 115 -33.27 35.73 -28.71
CA MET A 115 -34.14 34.62 -29.10
C MET A 115 -35.55 34.77 -28.49
N ASN A 116 -35.65 35.11 -27.20
CA ASN A 116 -36.94 35.34 -26.53
C ASN A 116 -37.71 36.52 -27.15
N ARG A 117 -37.03 37.63 -27.45
CA ARG A 117 -37.66 38.75 -28.16
C ARG A 117 -38.20 38.34 -29.54
N TYR A 118 -37.46 37.52 -30.28
CA TYR A 118 -37.90 37.05 -31.59
C TYR A 118 -39.02 36.01 -31.48
N ARG A 119 -39.07 35.20 -30.41
CA ARG A 119 -40.20 34.31 -30.12
C ARG A 119 -41.49 35.11 -29.97
N ASP A 120 -41.47 36.17 -29.17
CA ASP A 120 -42.64 37.03 -28.97
C ASP A 120 -43.11 37.68 -30.28
N LEU A 121 -42.17 38.07 -31.16
CA LEU A 121 -42.49 38.62 -32.48
C LEU A 121 -43.07 37.58 -33.44
N LEU A 122 -42.60 36.33 -33.38
CA LEU A 122 -43.12 35.22 -34.18
C LEU A 122 -44.55 34.88 -33.76
N GLU A 123 -44.80 34.78 -32.46
CA GLU A 123 -46.15 34.51 -31.91
C GLU A 123 -47.17 35.59 -32.30
N ARG A 124 -46.72 36.83 -32.45
CA ARG A 124 -47.53 37.96 -32.94
C ARG A 124 -47.60 38.05 -34.47
N GLY A 125 -46.91 37.19 -35.21
CA GLY A 125 -46.92 37.15 -36.68
C GLY A 125 -46.09 38.23 -37.37
N PHE A 126 -45.16 38.89 -36.67
CA PHE A 126 -44.34 39.97 -37.23
C PHE A 126 -43.07 39.48 -37.96
N ILE A 127 -42.66 38.22 -37.78
CA ILE A 127 -41.47 37.64 -38.41
C ILE A 127 -41.75 36.25 -38.99
N SER A 128 -40.88 35.77 -39.87
CA SER A 128 -40.92 34.39 -40.38
C SER A 128 -40.32 33.38 -39.40
N ALA A 129 -40.74 32.12 -39.52
CA ALA A 129 -40.15 31.00 -38.78
C ALA A 129 -38.63 30.90 -38.99
N SER A 130 -38.14 31.09 -40.22
CA SER A 130 -36.72 31.08 -40.55
C SER A 130 -35.91 32.17 -39.81
N GLY A 131 -36.51 33.34 -39.58
CA GLY A 131 -35.87 34.43 -38.82
C GLY A 131 -35.73 34.09 -37.33
N PHE A 132 -36.70 33.37 -36.77
CA PHE A 132 -36.64 32.85 -35.41
C PHE A 132 -35.64 31.69 -35.29
N GLU A 133 -35.68 30.71 -36.20
CA GLU A 133 -34.75 29.56 -36.23
C GLU A 133 -33.28 30.01 -36.27
N LEU A 134 -32.96 31.11 -36.97
CA LEU A 134 -31.62 31.69 -36.95
C LEU A 134 -31.19 32.14 -35.54
N ARG A 135 -32.10 32.76 -34.77
CA ARG A 135 -31.82 33.21 -33.39
C ARG A 135 -31.75 32.05 -32.42
N GLU A 136 -32.60 31.05 -32.58
CA GLU A 136 -32.54 29.81 -31.80
C GLU A 136 -31.20 29.10 -32.01
N ASN A 137 -30.76 28.96 -33.26
CA ASN A 137 -29.45 28.40 -33.57
C ASN A 137 -28.29 29.24 -33.00
N GLN A 138 -28.38 30.57 -33.02
CA GLN A 138 -27.38 31.45 -32.41
C GLN A 138 -27.30 31.26 -30.89
N TYR A 139 -28.44 31.13 -30.21
CA TYR A 139 -28.46 30.81 -28.77
C TYR A 139 -27.87 29.42 -28.49
N ALA A 140 -28.22 28.41 -29.28
CA ALA A 140 -27.67 27.07 -29.15
C ALA A 140 -26.13 27.07 -29.32
N LEU A 141 -25.61 27.80 -30.30
CA LEU A 141 -24.16 27.98 -30.50
C LEU A 141 -23.50 28.70 -29.32
N ALA A 142 -24.12 29.77 -28.79
CA ALA A 142 -23.59 30.49 -27.65
C ALA A 142 -23.56 29.61 -26.39
N LYS A 143 -24.59 28.80 -26.16
CA LYS A 143 -24.62 27.81 -25.08
C LYS A 143 -23.52 26.75 -25.23
N ALA A 144 -23.31 26.23 -26.44
CA ALA A 144 -22.22 25.29 -26.68
C ALA A 144 -20.83 25.90 -26.40
N ARG A 145 -20.63 27.20 -26.68
CA ARG A 145 -19.39 27.92 -26.31
C ARG A 145 -19.21 28.06 -24.81
N VAL A 146 -20.29 28.26 -24.04
CA VAL A 146 -20.24 28.25 -22.58
C VAL A 146 -19.76 26.90 -22.07
N ASP A 147 -20.31 25.81 -22.60
CA ASP A 147 -19.94 24.45 -22.18
C ASP A 147 -18.47 24.15 -22.53
N GLN A 148 -18.01 24.58 -23.71
CA GLN A 148 -16.60 24.50 -24.11
C GLN A 148 -15.70 25.27 -23.12
N ALA A 149 -15.99 26.55 -22.86
CA ALA A 149 -15.19 27.37 -21.96
C ALA A 149 -15.17 26.79 -20.53
N LYS A 150 -16.28 26.20 -20.07
CA LYS A 150 -16.35 25.53 -18.77
C LYS A 150 -15.46 24.29 -18.71
N ALA A 151 -15.41 23.50 -19.77
CA ALA A 151 -14.50 22.36 -19.87
C ALA A 151 -13.04 22.81 -19.82
N GLU A 152 -12.68 23.87 -20.55
CA GLU A 152 -11.33 24.45 -20.54
C GLU A 152 -10.95 25.00 -19.14
N ALA A 153 -11.87 25.68 -18.46
CA ALA A 153 -11.66 26.13 -17.08
C ALA A 153 -11.48 24.96 -16.11
N ALA A 154 -12.20 23.86 -16.29
CA ALA A 154 -12.04 22.65 -15.48
C ALA A 154 -10.65 22.00 -15.67
N VAL A 155 -10.14 21.97 -16.90
CA VAL A 155 -8.77 21.49 -17.19
C VAL A 155 -7.74 22.36 -16.47
N ASN A 156 -7.82 23.68 -16.59
CA ASN A 156 -6.89 24.60 -15.92
C ASN A 156 -7.00 24.53 -14.39
N ARG A 157 -8.20 24.29 -13.85
CA ARG A 157 -8.40 24.08 -12.42
C ARG A 157 -7.69 22.83 -11.93
N ASN A 158 -7.75 21.75 -12.70
CA ASN A 158 -7.03 20.51 -12.38
C ASN A 158 -5.51 20.72 -12.43
N GLN A 159 -5.00 21.42 -13.45
CA GLN A 159 -3.57 21.76 -13.54
C GLN A 159 -3.11 22.58 -12.32
N SER A 160 -3.88 23.60 -11.92
CA SER A 160 -3.59 24.38 -10.70
C SER A 160 -3.67 23.54 -9.43
N ARG A 161 -4.56 22.54 -9.36
CA ARG A 161 -4.59 21.61 -8.22
C ARG A 161 -3.36 20.69 -8.19
N TYR A 162 -2.86 20.28 -9.35
CA TYR A 162 -1.70 19.41 -9.47
C TYR A 162 -0.37 20.09 -9.12
N THR A 163 -0.32 21.41 -8.95
CA THR A 163 0.87 22.10 -8.42
C THR A 163 1.07 21.85 -6.93
N ARG A 164 0.07 21.29 -6.22
CA ARG A 164 0.16 20.92 -4.81
C ARG A 164 0.13 19.41 -4.67
N LEU A 165 1.16 18.85 -4.05
CA LEU A 165 1.23 17.45 -3.68
C LEU A 165 0.68 17.30 -2.27
N LEU A 166 -0.47 16.64 -2.15
CA LEU A 166 -1.16 16.41 -0.88
C LEU A 166 -1.07 14.94 -0.47
N ALA A 167 -1.06 14.68 0.83
CA ALA A 167 -1.12 13.33 1.36
C ALA A 167 -2.49 12.68 1.04
N PRO A 168 -2.52 11.47 0.45
CA PRO A 168 -3.78 10.79 0.12
C PRO A 168 -4.49 10.24 1.35
N GLN A 169 -3.73 9.81 2.36
CA GLN A 169 -4.24 9.21 3.60
C GLN A 169 -3.24 9.42 4.75
N ASN A 170 -3.56 8.88 5.93
CA ASN A 170 -2.63 8.92 7.07
C ASN A 170 -1.40 8.05 6.78
N GLY A 171 -0.22 8.57 7.07
CA GLY A 171 1.01 7.82 6.89
C GLY A 171 2.26 8.59 7.28
N LEU A 172 3.39 8.02 6.94
CA LEU A 172 4.73 8.49 7.26
C LEU A 172 5.49 8.81 5.97
N VAL A 173 6.15 9.96 5.95
CA VAL A 173 7.12 10.30 4.90
C VAL A 173 8.44 9.62 5.27
N THR A 174 8.93 8.70 4.43
CA THR A 174 10.16 7.94 4.74
C THR A 174 11.41 8.60 4.16
N SER A 175 11.28 9.26 3.01
CA SER A 175 12.40 9.95 2.36
C SER A 175 11.89 11.00 1.37
N THR A 176 12.63 12.09 1.23
CA THR A 176 12.47 13.09 0.18
C THR A 176 13.57 12.89 -0.87
N SER A 177 13.26 13.13 -2.14
CA SER A 177 14.16 12.92 -3.28
C SER A 177 14.44 14.20 -4.08
N VAL A 178 13.82 15.31 -3.69
CA VAL A 178 13.86 16.62 -4.35
C VAL A 178 13.97 17.70 -3.27
N GLU A 179 14.63 18.81 -3.59
CA GLU A 179 14.77 19.97 -2.70
C GLU A 179 14.01 21.21 -3.21
N VAL A 180 13.81 22.19 -2.32
CA VAL A 180 13.22 23.48 -2.69
C VAL A 180 14.17 24.23 -3.65
N GLY A 181 13.61 24.77 -4.74
CA GLY A 181 14.34 25.41 -5.83
C GLY A 181 14.67 24.47 -7.00
N GLU A 182 14.41 23.17 -6.87
CA GLU A 182 14.60 22.22 -7.96
C GLU A 182 13.40 22.23 -8.93
N VAL A 183 13.69 22.10 -10.23
CA VAL A 183 12.66 21.96 -11.27
C VAL A 183 12.40 20.48 -11.52
N VAL A 184 11.15 20.06 -11.31
CA VAL A 184 10.73 18.67 -11.46
C VAL A 184 9.93 18.45 -12.74
N SER A 185 10.06 17.24 -13.29
CA SER A 185 9.25 16.76 -14.41
C SER A 185 8.04 15.94 -13.94
N PRO A 186 6.95 15.85 -14.73
CA PRO A 186 5.82 14.99 -14.42
C PRO A 186 6.26 13.53 -14.22
N GLY A 187 5.82 12.91 -13.13
CA GLY A 187 6.18 11.52 -12.79
C GLY A 187 7.55 11.34 -12.14
N GLN A 188 8.34 12.40 -11.98
CA GLN A 188 9.58 12.34 -11.20
C GLN A 188 9.24 12.09 -9.72
N PRO A 189 9.86 11.09 -9.06
CA PRO A 189 9.65 10.83 -7.63
C PRO A 189 10.11 12.02 -6.78
N VAL A 190 9.21 12.55 -5.95
CA VAL A 190 9.49 13.68 -5.05
C VAL A 190 9.73 13.19 -3.64
N LEU A 191 8.90 12.26 -3.18
CA LEU A 191 9.00 11.68 -1.84
C LEU A 191 8.43 10.27 -1.81
N ARG A 192 8.83 9.52 -0.79
CA ARG A 192 8.32 8.19 -0.47
C ARG A 192 7.36 8.28 0.71
N PHE A 193 6.18 7.70 0.53
CA PHE A 193 5.09 7.74 1.48
C PHE A 193 4.63 6.31 1.81
N VAL A 194 4.55 6.04 3.11
CA VAL A 194 4.10 4.76 3.65
C VAL A 194 2.83 4.98 4.48
N PRO A 195 1.68 4.41 4.10
CA PRO A 195 0.47 4.44 4.90
C PRO A 195 0.64 3.84 6.31
N ASP A 196 -0.10 4.37 7.28
CA ASP A 196 -0.13 3.81 8.63
C ASP A 196 -0.85 2.45 8.70
N GLU A 197 -1.88 2.26 7.85
CA GLU A 197 -2.69 1.05 7.76
C GLU A 197 -2.16 0.08 6.69
N GLY A 198 -2.40 -1.22 6.88
CA GLY A 198 -1.93 -2.24 5.95
C GLY A 198 -0.47 -2.62 6.17
N ARG A 199 -0.05 -2.84 7.42
CA ARG A 199 1.25 -3.48 7.67
C ARG A 199 1.12 -4.98 7.43
N GLU A 200 2.08 -5.54 6.72
CA GLU A 200 2.18 -6.97 6.44
C GLU A 200 3.44 -7.53 7.09
N VAL A 201 3.43 -8.83 7.37
CA VAL A 201 4.61 -9.53 7.88
C VAL A 201 5.09 -10.48 6.79
N GLU A 202 6.23 -10.17 6.20
CA GLU A 202 6.87 -11.05 5.23
C GLU A 202 7.67 -12.11 5.97
N ILE A 203 7.32 -13.39 5.75
CA ILE A 203 8.04 -14.54 6.30
C ILE A 203 8.70 -15.34 5.19
N GLN A 204 9.88 -15.88 5.46
CA GLN A 204 10.59 -16.76 4.54
C GLN A 204 10.29 -18.22 4.89
N VAL A 205 9.54 -18.91 4.03
CA VAL A 205 9.17 -20.32 4.20
C VAL A 205 10.01 -21.18 3.26
N PRO A 206 10.73 -22.21 3.76
CA PRO A 206 11.45 -23.15 2.90
C PRO A 206 10.51 -23.88 1.92
N GLU A 207 10.95 -24.03 0.67
CA GLU A 207 10.15 -24.59 -0.43
C GLU A 207 9.51 -25.96 -0.09
N GLY A 208 10.26 -26.84 0.58
CA GLY A 208 9.78 -28.17 0.96
C GLY A 208 8.60 -28.18 1.95
N ARG A 209 8.23 -27.01 2.51
CA ARG A 209 7.08 -26.86 3.40
C ARG A 209 6.01 -25.91 2.85
N LEU A 210 6.16 -25.43 1.61
CA LEU A 210 5.21 -24.49 1.02
C LEU A 210 3.80 -25.08 0.89
N SER A 211 3.71 -26.41 0.65
CA SER A 211 2.43 -27.14 0.57
C SER A 211 1.66 -27.18 1.89
N GLU A 212 2.29 -26.84 3.03
CA GLU A 212 1.63 -26.77 4.34
C GLU A 212 0.89 -25.44 4.55
N PHE A 213 1.06 -24.46 3.65
CA PHE A 213 0.47 -23.13 3.78
C PHE A 213 -0.59 -22.88 2.68
N SER A 214 -1.74 -22.37 3.09
CA SER A 214 -2.78 -21.85 2.19
C SER A 214 -3.24 -20.46 2.62
N VAL A 215 -3.73 -19.66 1.68
CA VAL A 215 -4.35 -18.35 1.99
C VAL A 215 -5.49 -18.57 2.98
N GLY A 216 -5.48 -17.84 4.10
CA GLY A 216 -6.44 -18.00 5.21
C GLY A 216 -5.97 -18.91 6.35
N THR A 217 -4.71 -19.38 6.33
CA THR A 217 -4.10 -20.04 7.49
C THR A 217 -3.89 -19.00 8.59
N GLU A 218 -4.54 -19.18 9.75
CA GLU A 218 -4.37 -18.28 10.89
C GLU A 218 -2.91 -18.28 11.37
N ALA A 219 -2.35 -17.09 11.55
CA ALA A 219 -1.00 -16.92 12.07
C ALA A 219 -1.01 -16.05 13.32
N SER A 220 -0.25 -16.46 14.35
CA SER A 220 0.01 -15.61 15.50
C SER A 220 1.36 -14.91 15.36
N ILE A 221 1.36 -13.59 15.28
CA ILE A 221 2.55 -12.76 15.14
C ILE A 221 2.97 -12.26 16.53
N GLY A 222 4.19 -12.59 16.94
CA GLY A 222 4.83 -12.03 18.13
C GLY A 222 5.94 -11.06 17.73
N LEU A 223 5.92 -9.85 18.28
CA LEU A 223 7.01 -8.89 18.08
C LEU A 223 8.03 -9.06 19.20
N TRP A 224 9.32 -9.14 18.86
CA TRP A 224 10.37 -9.26 19.88
C TRP A 224 10.39 -8.04 20.83
N ALA A 225 10.09 -6.84 20.32
CA ALA A 225 9.97 -5.63 21.12
C ALA A 225 8.80 -5.66 22.14
N HIS A 226 7.80 -6.52 21.94
CA HIS A 226 6.62 -6.65 22.81
C HIS A 226 6.25 -8.13 22.99
N GLN A 227 7.00 -8.83 23.86
CA GLN A 227 6.83 -10.26 24.11
C GLN A 227 5.44 -10.63 24.66
N ASP A 228 4.73 -9.67 25.27
CA ASP A 228 3.42 -9.88 25.87
C ASP A 228 2.24 -9.65 24.90
N ARG A 229 2.50 -9.15 23.68
CA ARG A 229 1.46 -8.86 22.70
C ARG A 229 1.55 -9.78 21.49
N ARG A 230 0.49 -10.55 21.26
CA ARG A 230 0.29 -11.36 20.06
C ARG A 230 -0.73 -10.69 19.16
N TYR A 231 -0.41 -10.57 17.88
CA TYR A 231 -1.30 -10.10 16.83
C TYR A 231 -1.78 -11.30 16.04
N LEU A 232 -3.06 -11.30 15.66
CA LEU A 232 -3.62 -12.32 14.77
C LEU A 232 -3.48 -11.83 13.33
N GLY A 233 -2.99 -12.69 12.45
CA GLY A 233 -2.85 -12.49 11.01
C GLY A 233 -3.60 -13.53 10.22
#